data_AF-A0A960A3L9-F1
#
_entry.id   AF-A0A960A3L9-F1
#
_cell.length_a   1.000
_cell.length_b   1.000
_cell.length_c   1.000
_cell.angle_alpha   90.00
_cell.angle_beta   90.00
_cell.angle_gamma   90.00
#
_symmetry.space_group_name_H-M   'P 1'
#
loop_
_entity.id
_entity.type
_entity.pdbx_description
1 polymer ?
#
loop_
_entity_poly.entity_id
_entity_poly.type
_entity_poly.pdbx_seq_one_letter_code
_entity_poly.pdbx_strand_id
1 'polypeptide(L)'
;MPFPRLRTAALAVSAAAALAATACAPAGLQGAPSDPPSTSGSPTVTPTPPVSPSAPSTETPPPTPPATPDPSVTSPTPSDTPSVPATPPDQLIPGSNHIGAAAEYAYSAKTVQRWISGKKKPPKKKLVFLTFDDGPNHKTTPIILDALKEADARATFFVVGSVIDDAPELLQREIDGGNSIALHSWSHDYSKLYPGRVANPKRIEKEYLDTLAKVQEVLGKDFDTEGWRYPGGHMSWRNMAPADEKLAAHGVSWLDWNADTADSAPTSRRPTTVEAMVRNATMPIRAEQKVAVVLGHDTPDKTLTAKSVPAIIKAYKKAGYTFGIIR
;
A
#
# COMPACT_ATOMS: atom_id res chain seq x y z
N MET A 1 15.94 -49.48 0.37
CA MET A 1 15.40 -48.95 1.64
C MET A 1 14.81 -47.58 1.36
N PRO A 2 13.59 -47.24 1.83
CA PRO A 2 12.97 -45.94 1.58
C PRO A 2 13.33 -44.90 2.66
N PHE A 3 13.58 -43.66 2.26
CA PHE A 3 13.64 -42.51 3.18
C PHE A 3 12.24 -41.90 3.36
N PRO A 4 11.84 -41.49 4.59
CA PRO A 4 10.53 -40.90 4.84
C PRO A 4 10.46 -39.43 4.39
N ARG A 5 9.32 -39.03 3.82
CA ARG A 5 9.04 -37.63 3.48
C ARG A 5 8.58 -36.87 4.73
N LEU A 6 9.28 -35.80 5.10
CA LEU A 6 8.75 -34.83 6.07
C LEU A 6 7.51 -34.12 5.49
N ARG A 7 6.40 -34.13 6.23
CA ARG A 7 5.24 -33.28 5.96
C ARG A 7 5.39 -31.98 6.75
N THR A 8 5.67 -30.87 6.07
CA THR A 8 5.49 -29.54 6.65
C THR A 8 4.02 -29.13 6.57
N ALA A 9 3.34 -29.03 7.72
CA ALA A 9 2.00 -28.48 7.80
C ALA A 9 2.06 -26.95 7.67
N ALA A 10 1.46 -26.40 6.61
CA ALA A 10 1.26 -24.95 6.48
C ALA A 10 0.01 -24.55 7.26
N LEU A 11 0.17 -23.72 8.29
CA LEU A 11 -0.93 -23.20 9.08
C LEU A 11 -1.65 -22.09 8.30
N ALA A 12 -2.81 -22.39 7.72
CA ALA A 12 -3.62 -21.40 7.01
C ALA A 12 -4.41 -20.53 8.00
N VAL A 13 -3.99 -19.28 8.18
CA VAL A 13 -4.79 -18.27 8.91
C VAL A 13 -5.88 -17.75 7.98
N SER A 14 -7.10 -18.25 8.16
CA SER A 14 -8.26 -17.86 7.36
C SER A 14 -8.93 -16.61 7.94
N ALA A 15 -8.81 -15.47 7.26
CA ALA A 15 -9.48 -14.22 7.64
C ALA A 15 -10.87 -14.14 7.01
N ALA A 16 -11.87 -14.74 7.66
CA ALA A 16 -13.26 -14.68 7.23
C ALA A 16 -13.96 -13.40 7.72
N ALA A 17 -14.11 -12.40 6.85
CA ALA A 17 -14.95 -11.24 7.10
C ALA A 17 -16.33 -11.42 6.44
N ALA A 18 -17.28 -12.00 7.17
CA ALA A 18 -18.67 -12.06 6.72
C ALA A 18 -19.33 -10.68 6.84
N LEU A 19 -19.79 -10.12 5.72
CA LEU A 19 -20.64 -8.93 5.70
C LEU A 19 -22.10 -9.38 5.52
N ALA A 20 -22.88 -9.35 6.60
CA ALA A 20 -24.33 -9.47 6.51
C ALA A 20 -24.91 -8.12 6.05
N ALA A 21 -25.68 -8.13 4.96
CA ALA A 21 -26.48 -7.00 4.53
C ALA A 21 -27.92 -7.22 4.99
N THR A 22 -28.45 -6.30 5.80
CA THR A 22 -29.86 -6.30 6.20
C THR A 22 -30.49 -4.98 5.80
N ALA A 23 -31.54 -5.06 4.98
CA ALA A 23 -32.32 -3.90 4.55
C ALA A 23 -33.18 -3.35 5.70
N CYS A 24 -33.53 -2.06 5.63
CA CYS A 24 -34.31 -1.37 6.64
C CYS A 24 -35.76 -1.16 6.18
N ALA A 25 -36.74 -1.53 7.02
CA ALA A 25 -38.12 -1.05 6.98
C ALA A 25 -38.75 -1.14 8.40
N PRO A 26 -39.67 -0.25 8.82
CA PRO A 26 -39.97 -0.04 10.25
C PRO A 26 -41.39 -0.49 10.69
N ALA A 27 -41.53 -0.89 11.97
CA ALA A 27 -42.76 -0.74 12.78
C ALA A 27 -42.56 -1.19 14.25
N GLY A 28 -43.34 -0.62 15.20
CA GLY A 28 -43.96 -1.42 16.27
C GLY A 28 -43.32 -1.50 17.67
N LEU A 29 -43.49 -0.44 18.47
CA LEU A 29 -43.73 -0.35 19.93
C LEU A 29 -43.70 -1.60 20.88
N GLN A 30 -43.18 -1.33 22.09
CA GLN A 30 -43.52 -1.86 23.44
C GLN A 30 -42.98 -3.22 23.94
N GLY A 31 -42.50 -3.21 25.21
CA GLY A 31 -42.37 -4.42 26.06
C GLY A 31 -41.00 -4.64 26.73
N ALA A 32 -40.86 -4.26 28.00
CA ALA A 32 -39.84 -4.70 28.96
C ALA A 32 -40.57 -5.06 30.28
N PRO A 33 -39.94 -5.56 31.37
CA PRO A 33 -38.57 -6.08 31.61
C PRO A 33 -38.62 -7.61 31.95
N SER A 34 -37.70 -8.36 32.57
CA SER A 34 -36.68 -8.11 33.62
C SER A 34 -35.76 -9.34 33.76
N ASP A 35 -34.56 -9.21 34.36
CA ASP A 35 -34.06 -10.13 35.43
C ASP A 35 -32.66 -9.73 36.00
N PRO A 36 -32.23 -10.24 37.18
CA PRO A 36 -31.36 -9.51 38.13
C PRO A 36 -29.87 -9.98 38.18
N PRO A 37 -29.00 -9.38 39.05
CA PRO A 37 -27.54 -9.39 38.85
C PRO A 37 -26.72 -10.32 39.77
N SER A 38 -25.43 -10.49 39.45
CA SER A 38 -24.37 -10.98 40.35
C SER A 38 -23.01 -10.41 39.86
N THR A 39 -22.37 -9.41 40.47
CA THR A 39 -21.66 -9.30 41.77
C THR A 39 -20.28 -9.98 41.87
N SER A 40 -19.28 -9.13 42.13
CA SER A 40 -18.06 -9.38 42.94
C SER A 40 -16.82 -10.01 42.28
N GLY A 41 -15.63 -9.49 42.66
CA GLY A 41 -14.42 -10.32 42.77
C GLY A 41 -13.12 -9.88 42.09
N SER A 42 -12.57 -8.69 42.42
CA SER A 42 -11.10 -8.51 42.38
C SER A 42 -10.50 -8.90 43.73
N PRO A 43 -9.27 -9.44 43.80
CA PRO A 43 -8.17 -8.55 44.18
C PRO A 43 -6.83 -8.78 43.47
N THR A 44 -6.02 -7.72 43.49
CA THR A 44 -4.65 -7.61 42.99
C THR A 44 -3.64 -8.39 43.84
N VAL A 45 -2.66 -9.07 43.22
CA VAL A 45 -1.33 -9.33 43.82
C VAL A 45 -0.23 -9.26 42.75
N THR A 46 0.80 -8.46 43.01
CA THR A 46 2.14 -8.51 42.39
C THR A 46 3.16 -8.55 43.53
N PRO A 47 4.26 -9.32 43.47
CA PRO A 47 5.57 -8.66 43.32
C PRO A 47 6.72 -9.48 42.66
N THR A 48 7.44 -8.84 41.73
CA THR A 48 8.90 -8.91 41.41
C THR A 48 9.67 -10.23 41.11
N PRO A 49 10.83 -10.16 40.40
CA PRO A 49 11.55 -11.32 39.82
C PRO A 49 12.92 -11.64 40.49
N PRO A 50 13.60 -12.72 40.04
CA PRO A 50 15.07 -12.83 40.03
C PRO A 50 15.64 -13.03 38.59
N VAL A 51 16.60 -12.21 38.13
CA VAL A 51 18.08 -12.35 38.24
C VAL A 51 18.72 -13.30 37.21
N SER A 52 19.74 -12.77 36.53
CA SER A 52 20.58 -13.42 35.51
C SER A 52 22.00 -13.64 36.04
N PRO A 53 22.77 -14.62 35.51
CA PRO A 53 24.23 -14.52 35.50
C PRO A 53 24.85 -14.70 34.09
N SER A 54 26.05 -14.12 33.90
CA SER A 54 26.71 -13.94 32.60
C SER A 54 27.99 -14.76 32.41
N ALA A 55 28.28 -15.14 31.16
CA ALA A 55 29.62 -15.35 30.55
C ALA A 55 30.47 -16.53 31.10
N PRO A 56 31.56 -17.00 30.41
CA PRO A 56 32.68 -16.20 29.90
C PRO A 56 33.07 -16.40 28.40
N SER A 57 33.97 -15.53 27.94
CA SER A 57 34.55 -15.45 26.58
C SER A 57 35.82 -16.29 26.39
N THR A 58 36.28 -16.49 25.14
CA THR A 58 37.69 -16.81 24.83
C THR A 58 38.15 -16.27 23.46
N GLU A 59 39.42 -15.84 23.41
CA GLU A 59 40.18 -15.31 22.28
C GLU A 59 41.65 -15.82 22.40
N THR A 60 42.60 -15.64 21.46
CA THR A 60 42.64 -14.94 20.15
C THR A 60 43.34 -15.91 19.14
N PRO A 61 44.46 -15.61 18.43
CA PRO A 61 44.78 -14.55 17.46
C PRO A 61 45.04 -15.08 16.01
N PRO A 62 45.30 -14.19 15.01
CA PRO A 62 45.60 -14.56 13.62
C PRO A 62 47.10 -14.53 13.26
N PRO A 63 47.51 -15.06 12.08
CA PRO A 63 48.78 -14.75 11.43
C PRO A 63 48.65 -13.76 10.24
N THR A 64 49.74 -13.03 9.96
CA THR A 64 49.87 -11.87 9.04
C THR A 64 50.46 -12.24 7.64
N PRO A 65 50.53 -11.30 6.65
CA PRO A 65 50.75 -11.60 5.21
C PRO A 65 52.24 -11.57 4.80
N PRO A 66 52.60 -11.85 3.52
CA PRO A 66 52.64 -10.78 2.49
C PRO A 66 52.35 -11.23 1.02
N ALA A 67 51.97 -10.28 0.13
CA ALA A 67 52.56 -10.06 -1.23
C ALA A 67 51.65 -9.25 -2.20
N THR A 68 52.18 -8.13 -2.70
CA THR A 68 51.85 -7.43 -3.97
C THR A 68 53.17 -6.82 -4.46
N PRO A 69 53.47 -6.65 -5.78
CA PRO A 69 52.68 -5.89 -6.80
C PRO A 69 52.21 -6.77 -7.99
N ASP A 70 51.11 -6.49 -8.72
CA ASP A 70 50.84 -5.41 -9.72
C ASP A 70 51.52 -5.69 -11.10
N PRO A 71 50.99 -5.30 -12.30
CA PRO A 71 49.68 -4.71 -12.66
C PRO A 71 48.90 -5.45 -13.78
N SER A 72 47.77 -4.85 -14.21
CA SER A 72 47.11 -4.99 -15.54
C SER A 72 46.24 -6.25 -15.82
N VAL A 73 45.17 -6.24 -16.63
CA VAL A 73 44.29 -5.15 -17.14
C VAL A 73 42.94 -5.78 -17.57
N THR A 74 41.83 -5.06 -17.37
CA THR A 74 40.45 -5.24 -17.94
C THR A 74 39.81 -6.64 -18.05
N SER A 75 38.67 -6.82 -17.37
CA SER A 75 37.36 -6.91 -18.05
C SER A 75 36.21 -6.76 -17.04
N PRO A 76 35.09 -6.07 -17.38
CA PRO A 76 34.03 -5.76 -16.42
C PRO A 76 33.04 -6.91 -16.24
N THR A 77 32.72 -7.23 -14.98
CA THR A 77 31.52 -7.99 -14.60
C THR A 77 30.27 -7.18 -14.95
N PRO A 78 29.24 -7.74 -15.59
CA PRO A 78 27.97 -7.03 -15.79
C PRO A 78 27.30 -6.79 -14.44
N SER A 79 27.10 -5.52 -14.09
CA SER A 79 26.35 -5.13 -12.90
C SER A 79 24.87 -5.00 -13.26
N ASP A 80 23.98 -5.71 -12.54
CA ASP A 80 22.52 -5.57 -12.61
C ASP A 80 22.02 -4.24 -11.98
N THR A 81 22.67 -3.13 -12.33
CA THR A 81 22.24 -1.77 -11.97
C THR A 81 21.67 -1.12 -13.24
N PRO A 82 20.37 -0.78 -13.29
CA PRO A 82 19.80 -0.10 -14.44
C PRO A 82 20.54 1.20 -14.72
N SER A 83 21.08 1.35 -15.92
CA SER A 83 21.59 2.64 -16.40
C SER A 83 20.38 3.51 -16.72
N VAL A 84 20.04 4.41 -15.80
CA VAL A 84 18.88 5.30 -15.92
C VAL A 84 19.17 6.35 -17.00
N PRO A 85 18.32 6.52 -18.03
CA PRO A 85 18.43 7.65 -18.95
C PRO A 85 18.35 8.96 -18.16
N ALA A 86 19.19 9.95 -18.50
CA ALA A 86 19.31 11.19 -17.75
C ALA A 86 18.16 12.18 -18.00
N THR A 87 16.92 11.76 -17.73
CA THR A 87 15.77 12.67 -17.59
C THR A 87 16.07 13.66 -16.46
N PRO A 88 15.80 14.96 -16.61
CA PRO A 88 15.97 15.93 -15.55
C PRO A 88 15.22 15.52 -14.27
N PRO A 89 15.78 15.78 -13.06
CA PRO A 89 15.22 15.25 -11.81
C PRO A 89 13.76 15.67 -11.54
N ASP A 90 13.36 16.82 -12.06
CA ASP A 90 12.06 17.47 -11.95
C ASP A 90 11.08 17.14 -13.08
N GLN A 91 11.51 16.41 -14.12
CA GLN A 91 10.68 16.08 -15.28
C GLN A 91 10.15 14.64 -15.22
N LEU A 92 8.90 14.46 -15.66
CA LEU A 92 8.29 13.14 -15.88
C LEU A 92 9.19 12.29 -16.78
N ILE A 93 9.50 11.06 -16.37
CA ILE A 93 10.23 10.12 -17.23
C ILE A 93 9.28 9.63 -18.34
N PRO A 94 9.64 9.71 -19.62
CA PRO A 94 8.79 9.19 -20.69
C PRO A 94 8.51 7.69 -20.55
N GLY A 95 7.25 7.29 -20.71
CA GLY A 95 6.77 5.93 -20.45
C GLY A 95 6.68 5.60 -18.96
N SER A 96 6.43 6.59 -18.10
CA SER A 96 6.42 6.44 -16.64
C SER A 96 5.40 7.37 -15.97
N ASN A 97 5.22 7.17 -14.66
CA ASN A 97 4.25 7.85 -13.82
C ASN A 97 4.87 8.71 -12.69
N HIS A 98 6.17 9.04 -12.82
CA HIS A 98 6.93 9.79 -11.82
C HIS A 98 8.13 10.52 -12.45
N ILE A 99 8.65 11.53 -11.74
CA ILE A 99 9.78 12.37 -12.17
C ILE A 99 11.14 11.66 -12.07
N GLY A 100 12.16 12.19 -12.75
CA GLY A 100 13.54 11.68 -12.74
C GLY A 100 14.10 11.37 -11.34
N ALA A 101 13.93 12.28 -10.39
CA ALA A 101 14.38 12.13 -8.99
C ALA A 101 13.69 10.98 -8.26
N ALA A 102 12.52 10.55 -8.71
CA ALA A 102 11.71 9.55 -8.04
C ALA A 102 12.05 8.11 -8.44
N ALA A 103 12.84 7.92 -9.49
CA ALA A 103 13.30 6.61 -9.96
C ALA A 103 14.03 5.79 -8.87
N GLU A 104 14.76 6.45 -7.96
CA GLU A 104 15.50 5.79 -6.86
C GLU A 104 14.60 5.05 -5.86
N TYR A 105 13.33 5.45 -5.77
CA TYR A 105 12.34 4.90 -4.84
C TYR A 105 11.05 4.44 -5.53
N ALA A 106 11.08 4.26 -6.85
CA ALA A 106 9.99 3.70 -7.65
C ALA A 106 10.12 2.16 -7.78
N TYR A 107 9.01 1.45 -7.58
CA TYR A 107 8.95 -0.02 -7.65
C TYR A 107 7.76 -0.46 -8.50
N SER A 108 8.02 -1.33 -9.49
CA SER A 108 6.98 -1.95 -10.33
C SER A 108 5.82 -2.50 -9.50
N ALA A 109 4.57 -2.15 -9.83
CA ALA A 109 3.36 -2.65 -9.18
C ALA A 109 3.37 -4.17 -9.00
N LYS A 110 3.80 -4.89 -10.04
CA LYS A 110 3.96 -6.36 -10.06
C LYS A 110 4.89 -6.90 -8.98
N THR A 111 5.99 -6.21 -8.68
CA THR A 111 6.92 -6.62 -7.60
C THR A 111 6.31 -6.38 -6.23
N VAL A 112 5.67 -5.22 -6.02
CA VAL A 112 5.03 -4.87 -4.74
C VAL A 112 3.89 -5.85 -4.44
N GLN A 113 3.03 -6.14 -5.42
CA GLN A 113 1.96 -7.13 -5.34
C GLN A 113 2.50 -8.51 -4.92
N ARG A 114 3.61 -8.95 -5.53
CA ARG A 114 4.23 -10.24 -5.20
C ARG A 114 4.89 -10.28 -3.82
N TRP A 115 5.34 -9.15 -3.27
CA TRP A 115 5.81 -9.08 -1.89
C TRP A 115 4.67 -9.20 -0.90
N ILE A 116 3.59 -8.41 -1.04
CA ILE A 116 2.47 -8.43 -0.08
C ILE A 116 1.64 -9.72 -0.17
N SER A 117 1.60 -10.40 -1.32
CA SER A 117 0.95 -11.71 -1.49
C SER A 117 1.84 -12.92 -1.17
N GLY A 118 3.08 -12.71 -0.69
CA GLY A 118 4.03 -13.80 -0.37
C GLY A 118 4.62 -14.54 -1.58
N LYS A 119 4.22 -14.19 -2.82
CA LYS A 119 4.71 -14.79 -4.09
C LYS A 119 6.16 -14.39 -4.46
N LYS A 120 6.81 -13.54 -3.68
CA LYS A 120 8.23 -13.14 -3.78
C LYS A 120 8.74 -12.76 -2.39
N LYS A 121 9.95 -13.17 -2.03
CA LYS A 121 10.58 -12.77 -0.75
C LYS A 121 10.74 -11.24 -0.72
N PRO A 122 10.32 -10.54 0.36
CA PRO A 122 10.52 -9.10 0.50
C PRO A 122 12.01 -8.75 0.65
N PRO A 123 12.39 -7.49 0.37
CA PRO A 123 13.77 -7.03 0.56
C PRO A 123 14.16 -7.02 2.06
N LYS A 124 15.46 -6.91 2.34
CA LYS A 124 15.97 -6.79 3.72
C LYS A 124 15.55 -5.46 4.38
N LYS A 125 15.54 -4.36 3.60
CA LYS A 125 15.08 -3.04 4.04
C LYS A 125 13.57 -3.03 4.27
N LYS A 126 13.09 -2.22 5.23
CA LYS A 126 11.67 -2.01 5.46
C LYS A 126 11.14 -0.95 4.48
N LEU A 127 10.11 -1.29 3.72
CA LEU A 127 9.46 -0.42 2.74
C LEU A 127 8.02 -0.11 3.17
N VAL A 128 7.62 1.15 3.05
CA VAL A 128 6.22 1.57 3.14
C VAL A 128 5.82 2.28 1.85
N PHE A 129 4.68 1.90 1.31
CA PHE A 129 3.99 2.54 0.21
C PHE A 129 2.72 3.14 0.81
N LEU A 130 2.68 4.46 0.97
CA LEU A 130 1.43 5.15 1.27
C LEU A 130 0.64 5.23 -0.03
N THR A 131 -0.64 4.85 0.01
CA THR A 131 -1.50 4.86 -1.17
C THR A 131 -2.82 5.53 -0.85
N PHE A 132 -3.26 6.43 -1.72
CA PHE A 132 -4.52 7.17 -1.58
C PHE A 132 -5.40 6.91 -2.80
N ASP A 133 -6.62 6.44 -2.56
CA ASP A 133 -7.60 6.13 -3.61
C ASP A 133 -8.67 7.23 -3.71
N ASP A 134 -9.29 7.32 -4.89
CA ASP A 134 -10.46 8.15 -5.26
C ASP A 134 -10.23 9.63 -5.58
N GLY A 135 -9.01 10.17 -5.40
CA GLY A 135 -8.65 11.53 -5.79
C GLY A 135 -8.54 11.78 -7.32
N PRO A 136 -8.19 13.03 -7.71
CA PRO A 136 -7.89 14.18 -6.86
C PRO A 136 -9.14 14.97 -6.38
N ASN A 137 -8.99 15.83 -5.37
CA ASN A 137 -9.96 16.89 -5.06
C ASN A 137 -9.35 18.05 -4.24
N HIS A 138 -9.94 19.25 -4.32
CA HIS A 138 -9.43 20.44 -3.61
C HIS A 138 -9.48 20.42 -2.07
N LYS A 139 -10.16 19.47 -1.41
CA LYS A 139 -10.32 19.48 0.06
C LYS A 139 -9.28 18.65 0.80
N THR A 140 -8.92 17.47 0.30
CA THR A 140 -8.05 16.53 1.03
C THR A 140 -6.73 16.26 0.32
N THR A 141 -6.71 16.14 -1.01
CA THR A 141 -5.47 15.92 -1.79
C THR A 141 -4.40 17.00 -1.52
N PRO A 142 -4.70 18.33 -1.49
CA PRO A 142 -3.73 19.37 -1.12
C PRO A 142 -3.08 19.17 0.25
N ILE A 143 -3.88 18.82 1.26
CA ILE A 143 -3.42 18.65 2.64
C ILE A 143 -2.49 17.43 2.76
N ILE A 144 -2.79 16.37 2.01
CA ILE A 144 -1.95 15.17 1.94
C ILE A 144 -0.63 15.48 1.24
N LEU A 145 -0.65 16.22 0.13
CA LEU A 145 0.55 16.63 -0.60
C LEU A 145 1.46 17.53 0.24
N ASP A 146 0.90 18.49 0.99
CA ASP A 146 1.68 19.32 1.92
C ASP A 146 2.29 18.49 3.05
N ALA A 147 1.52 17.57 3.66
CA ALA A 147 2.02 16.68 4.70
C ALA A 147 3.14 15.73 4.21
N LEU A 148 3.07 15.28 2.95
CA LEU A 148 4.12 14.46 2.32
C LEU A 148 5.39 15.30 2.10
N LYS A 149 5.24 16.51 1.56
CA LYS A 149 6.34 17.45 1.29
C LYS A 149 7.05 17.91 2.57
N GLU A 150 6.30 18.37 3.58
CA GLU A 150 6.84 18.80 4.87
C GLU A 150 7.64 17.69 5.57
N ALA A 151 7.20 16.43 5.40
CA ALA A 151 7.78 15.29 6.07
C ALA A 151 8.88 14.57 5.28
N ASP A 152 9.25 15.03 4.06
CA ASP A 152 10.10 14.29 3.11
C ASP A 152 9.62 12.83 2.95
N ALA A 153 8.38 12.69 2.47
CA ALA A 153 7.73 11.43 2.21
C ALA A 153 7.04 11.49 0.84
N ARG A 154 6.66 10.32 0.33
CA ARG A 154 6.04 10.14 -0.99
C ARG A 154 4.98 9.05 -0.92
N ALA A 155 4.02 9.13 -1.82
CA ALA A 155 2.87 8.23 -1.93
C ALA A 155 2.61 7.85 -3.40
N THR A 156 1.65 6.96 -3.60
CA THR A 156 1.01 6.73 -4.90
C THR A 156 -0.47 7.08 -4.82
N PHE A 157 -0.94 7.90 -5.74
CA PHE A 157 -2.34 8.29 -5.87
C PHE A 157 -3.01 7.40 -6.91
N PHE A 158 -4.09 6.72 -6.54
CA PHE A 158 -4.90 5.85 -7.40
C PHE A 158 -6.12 6.65 -7.86
N VAL A 159 -5.98 7.34 -8.98
CA VAL A 159 -6.93 8.37 -9.43
C VAL A 159 -8.13 7.78 -10.17
N VAL A 160 -9.30 8.39 -9.96
CA VAL A 160 -10.56 8.03 -10.64
C VAL A 160 -10.77 8.98 -11.82
N GLY A 161 -10.91 8.44 -13.03
CA GLY A 161 -10.91 9.24 -14.26
C GLY A 161 -11.98 10.33 -14.32
N SER A 162 -13.18 10.07 -13.81
CA SER A 162 -14.31 11.00 -13.87
C SER A 162 -14.23 12.19 -12.91
N VAL A 163 -13.24 12.26 -12.01
CA VAL A 163 -13.04 13.41 -11.09
C VAL A 163 -11.80 14.25 -11.45
N ILE A 164 -11.02 13.84 -12.47
CA ILE A 164 -9.81 14.57 -12.88
C ILE A 164 -10.13 16.01 -13.32
N ASP A 165 -11.25 16.22 -14.02
CA ASP A 165 -11.68 17.56 -14.46
C ASP A 165 -12.07 18.51 -13.31
N ASP A 166 -12.35 18.00 -12.11
CA ASP A 166 -12.66 18.84 -10.95
C ASP A 166 -11.39 19.49 -10.35
N ALA A 167 -10.21 18.88 -10.53
CA ALA A 167 -8.94 19.35 -9.97
C ALA A 167 -7.69 18.89 -10.78
N PRO A 168 -7.61 19.18 -12.09
CA PRO A 168 -6.56 18.63 -12.96
C PRO A 168 -5.15 19.12 -12.59
N GLU A 169 -5.03 20.32 -12.01
CA GLU A 169 -3.75 20.86 -11.55
C GLU A 169 -3.12 20.07 -10.39
N LEU A 170 -3.91 19.25 -9.67
CA LEU A 170 -3.40 18.42 -8.59
C LEU A 170 -2.64 17.19 -9.09
N LEU A 171 -2.95 16.66 -10.28
CA LEU A 171 -2.14 15.60 -10.91
C LEU A 171 -0.70 16.10 -11.16
N GLN A 172 -0.54 17.33 -11.66
CA GLN A 172 0.79 17.91 -11.85
C GLN A 172 1.51 18.08 -10.50
N ARG A 173 0.80 18.58 -9.47
CA ARG A 173 1.34 18.75 -8.13
C ARG A 173 1.72 17.42 -7.45
N GLU A 174 1.02 16.33 -7.73
CA GLU A 174 1.37 14.98 -7.29
C GLU A 174 2.73 14.56 -7.87
N ILE A 175 2.89 14.68 -9.20
CA ILE A 175 4.12 14.37 -9.94
C ILE A 175 5.29 15.25 -9.47
N ASP A 176 5.11 16.58 -9.47
CA ASP A 176 6.13 17.56 -9.05
C ASP A 176 6.56 17.35 -7.58
N GLY A 177 5.66 16.81 -6.76
CA GLY A 177 5.93 16.44 -5.36
C GLY A 177 6.76 15.17 -5.18
N GLY A 178 7.20 14.50 -6.25
CA GLY A 178 7.92 13.23 -6.18
C GLY A 178 7.04 12.02 -5.83
N ASN A 179 5.73 12.13 -6.08
CA ASN A 179 4.80 11.00 -5.93
C ASN A 179 4.67 10.24 -7.26
N SER A 180 3.83 9.21 -7.29
CA SER A 180 3.39 8.61 -8.54
C SER A 180 1.87 8.52 -8.67
N ILE A 181 1.41 8.39 -9.90
CA ILE A 181 -0.01 8.21 -10.24
C ILE A 181 -0.25 6.81 -10.80
N ALA A 182 -1.29 6.16 -10.31
CA ALA A 182 -1.80 4.87 -10.74
C ALA A 182 -3.32 4.99 -10.97
N LEU A 183 -3.94 4.05 -11.68
CA LEU A 183 -5.33 4.22 -12.13
C LEU A 183 -6.34 3.42 -11.29
N HIS A 184 -7.50 4.01 -11.04
CA HIS A 184 -8.57 3.45 -10.19
C HIS A 184 -9.95 3.42 -10.88
N SER A 185 -9.97 2.96 -12.14
CA SER A 185 -11.13 3.05 -13.06
C SER A 185 -11.52 4.47 -13.46
N TRP A 186 -12.58 4.58 -14.27
CA TRP A 186 -13.13 5.85 -14.72
C TRP A 186 -14.21 6.32 -13.76
N SER A 187 -15.14 5.44 -13.41
CA SER A 187 -16.41 5.80 -12.76
C SER A 187 -16.54 5.35 -11.32
N HIS A 188 -15.63 4.50 -10.84
CA HIS A 188 -15.70 3.83 -9.53
C HIS A 188 -17.06 3.11 -9.28
N ASP A 189 -17.77 2.73 -10.34
CA ASP A 189 -19.11 2.15 -10.26
C ASP A 189 -19.07 0.61 -10.21
N TYR A 190 -19.20 0.06 -9.01
CA TYR A 190 -19.22 -1.37 -8.76
C TYR A 190 -20.30 -2.13 -9.55
N SER A 191 -21.43 -1.51 -9.89
CA SER A 191 -22.51 -2.16 -10.64
C SER A 191 -22.13 -2.39 -12.10
N LYS A 192 -21.31 -1.49 -12.67
CA LYS A 192 -20.80 -1.58 -14.04
C LYS A 192 -19.56 -2.47 -14.13
N LEU A 193 -18.62 -2.30 -13.21
CA LEU A 193 -17.37 -3.05 -13.14
C LEU A 193 -17.59 -4.52 -12.74
N TYR A 194 -18.51 -4.78 -11.81
CA TYR A 194 -18.75 -6.09 -11.21
C TYR A 194 -20.25 -6.47 -11.14
N PRO A 195 -20.98 -6.52 -12.27
CA PRO A 195 -22.38 -6.90 -12.29
C PRO A 195 -22.60 -8.25 -11.59
N GLY A 196 -23.50 -8.30 -10.60
CA GLY A 196 -23.70 -9.51 -9.79
C GLY A 196 -22.47 -9.93 -8.97
N ARG A 197 -21.56 -9.02 -8.63
CA ARG A 197 -20.25 -9.28 -7.99
C ARG A 197 -19.35 -10.23 -8.81
N VAL A 198 -19.40 -10.15 -10.13
CA VAL A 198 -18.54 -10.87 -11.06
C VAL A 198 -17.91 -9.85 -12.00
N ALA A 199 -16.59 -9.91 -12.18
CA ALA A 199 -15.87 -8.95 -13.02
C ALA A 199 -16.43 -8.91 -14.45
N ASN A 200 -16.51 -7.69 -15.01
CA ASN A 200 -16.78 -7.45 -16.42
C ASN A 200 -15.49 -6.97 -17.11
N PRO A 201 -14.68 -7.88 -17.71
CA PRO A 201 -13.35 -7.56 -18.21
C PRO A 201 -13.36 -6.46 -19.28
N LYS A 202 -14.36 -6.46 -20.17
CA LYS A 202 -14.50 -5.44 -21.22
C LYS A 202 -14.77 -4.06 -20.63
N ARG A 203 -15.57 -3.98 -19.55
CA ARG A 203 -15.86 -2.71 -18.87
C ARG A 203 -14.65 -2.21 -18.10
N ILE A 204 -13.96 -3.10 -17.39
CA ILE A 204 -12.71 -2.80 -16.66
C ILE A 204 -11.64 -2.27 -17.63
N GLU A 205 -11.40 -2.98 -18.74
CA GLU A 205 -10.43 -2.55 -19.76
C GLU A 205 -10.79 -1.20 -20.37
N LYS A 206 -12.08 -0.95 -20.67
CA LYS A 206 -12.52 0.36 -21.16
C LYS A 206 -12.27 1.46 -20.13
N GLU A 207 -12.65 1.24 -18.87
CA GLU A 207 -12.46 2.24 -17.80
C GLU A 207 -10.98 2.48 -17.47
N TYR A 208 -10.09 1.50 -17.67
CA TYR A 208 -8.65 1.71 -17.65
C TYR A 208 -8.18 2.64 -18.78
N LEU A 209 -8.58 2.34 -20.02
CA LEU A 209 -8.19 3.14 -21.19
C LEU A 209 -8.76 4.57 -21.16
N ASP A 210 -10.01 4.74 -20.72
CA ASP A 210 -10.64 6.05 -20.54
C ASP A 210 -9.86 6.91 -19.54
N THR A 211 -9.49 6.34 -18.38
CA THR A 211 -8.73 7.06 -17.35
C THR A 211 -7.30 7.35 -17.79
N LEU A 212 -6.60 6.40 -18.42
CA LEU A 212 -5.25 6.61 -18.95
C LEU A 212 -5.25 7.77 -19.96
N ALA A 213 -6.21 7.78 -20.88
CA ALA A 213 -6.33 8.84 -21.89
C ALA A 213 -6.53 10.22 -21.26
N LYS A 214 -7.27 10.32 -20.15
CA LYS A 214 -7.51 11.57 -19.43
C LYS A 214 -6.31 12.01 -18.58
N VAL A 215 -5.59 11.09 -17.94
CA VAL A 215 -4.33 11.43 -17.25
C VAL A 215 -3.29 11.94 -18.27
N GLN A 216 -3.19 11.30 -19.45
CA GLN A 216 -2.34 11.75 -20.56
C GLN A 216 -2.78 13.07 -21.22
N GLU A 217 -4.03 13.50 -21.04
CA GLU A 217 -4.51 14.81 -21.48
C GLU A 217 -3.93 15.93 -20.60
N VAL A 218 -3.77 15.66 -19.30
CA VAL A 218 -3.26 16.60 -18.29
C VAL A 218 -1.73 16.58 -18.22
N LEU A 219 -1.12 15.38 -18.15
CA LEU A 219 0.31 15.18 -17.90
C LEU A 219 1.15 14.94 -19.16
N GLY A 220 0.51 14.91 -20.33
CA GLY A 220 1.16 14.64 -21.61
C GLY A 220 1.15 13.17 -22.03
N LYS A 221 1.38 12.93 -23.33
CA LYS A 221 1.22 11.61 -23.98
C LYS A 221 2.25 10.57 -23.58
N ASP A 222 3.36 10.99 -22.98
CA ASP A 222 4.40 10.10 -22.49
C ASP A 222 4.12 9.58 -21.05
N PHE A 223 3.02 9.97 -20.42
CA PHE A 223 2.58 9.36 -19.16
C PHE A 223 2.10 7.91 -19.39
N ASP A 224 2.63 6.98 -18.61
CA ASP A 224 2.18 5.59 -18.53
C ASP A 224 2.41 5.01 -17.12
N THR A 225 1.71 3.94 -16.74
CA THR A 225 1.75 3.39 -15.37
C THR A 225 1.53 1.87 -15.36
N GLU A 226 2.40 1.11 -14.68
CA GLU A 226 2.15 -0.31 -14.43
C GLU A 226 1.10 -0.51 -13.32
N GLY A 227 0.69 0.57 -12.64
CA GLY A 227 -0.16 0.54 -11.44
C GLY A 227 -1.66 0.63 -11.73
N TRP A 228 -2.40 -0.39 -11.28
CA TRP A 228 -3.86 -0.36 -11.16
C TRP A 228 -4.31 -0.80 -9.78
N ARG A 229 -5.39 -0.23 -9.27
CA ARG A 229 -6.14 -0.80 -8.15
C ARG A 229 -7.58 -0.95 -8.58
N TYR A 230 -8.17 -2.10 -8.28
CA TYR A 230 -9.58 -2.34 -8.54
C TYR A 230 -10.42 -1.57 -7.51
N PRO A 231 -11.45 -0.80 -7.92
CA PRO A 231 -12.46 -0.25 -7.03
C PRO A 231 -12.98 -1.31 -6.04
N GLY A 232 -12.83 -1.06 -4.74
CA GLY A 232 -13.16 -2.00 -3.66
C GLY A 232 -12.16 -3.15 -3.42
N GLY A 233 -11.04 -3.21 -4.13
CA GLY A 233 -9.98 -4.23 -4.03
C GLY A 233 -10.25 -5.51 -4.84
N HIS A 234 -9.22 -6.10 -5.45
CA HIS A 234 -9.29 -7.36 -6.21
C HIS A 234 -9.91 -8.48 -5.38
N MET A 235 -9.52 -8.58 -4.10
CA MET A 235 -10.01 -9.57 -3.14
C MET A 235 -11.54 -9.57 -2.91
N SER A 236 -12.26 -8.50 -3.27
CA SER A 236 -13.69 -8.33 -2.98
C SER A 236 -14.64 -8.95 -4.02
N TRP A 237 -14.09 -9.37 -5.17
CA TRP A 237 -14.85 -9.68 -6.39
C TRP A 237 -14.54 -11.09 -6.92
N ARG A 238 -15.39 -11.58 -7.83
CA ARG A 238 -15.29 -12.93 -8.40
C ARG A 238 -14.91 -12.89 -9.88
N ASN A 239 -14.27 -13.96 -10.35
CA ASN A 239 -13.84 -14.14 -11.74
C ASN A 239 -12.91 -13.01 -12.26
N MET A 240 -11.94 -12.59 -11.45
CA MET A 240 -11.04 -11.49 -11.79
C MET A 240 -10.02 -11.85 -12.89
N ALA A 241 -9.65 -13.13 -13.04
CA ALA A 241 -8.55 -13.53 -13.93
C ALA A 241 -8.65 -13.02 -15.38
N PRO A 242 -9.81 -13.05 -16.07
CA PRO A 242 -9.92 -12.49 -17.42
C PRO A 242 -9.80 -10.96 -17.48
N ALA A 243 -10.07 -10.25 -16.37
CA ALA A 243 -9.81 -8.82 -16.26
C ALA A 243 -8.33 -8.53 -15.97
N ASP A 244 -7.69 -9.36 -15.15
CA ASP A 244 -6.25 -9.32 -14.90
C ASP A 244 -5.44 -9.56 -16.18
N GLU A 245 -5.86 -10.53 -17.01
CA GLU A 245 -5.27 -10.79 -18.33
C GLU A 245 -5.40 -9.59 -19.27
N LYS A 246 -6.53 -8.89 -19.25
CA LYS A 246 -6.72 -7.67 -20.04
C LYS A 246 -5.79 -6.55 -19.61
N LEU A 247 -5.69 -6.26 -18.31
CA LEU A 247 -4.75 -5.25 -17.81
C LEU A 247 -3.29 -5.64 -18.09
N ALA A 248 -2.94 -6.92 -17.90
CA ALA A 248 -1.58 -7.41 -18.16
C ALA A 248 -1.17 -7.31 -19.64
N ALA A 249 -2.12 -7.32 -20.59
CA ALA A 249 -1.84 -7.08 -22.00
C ALA A 249 -1.39 -5.63 -22.29
N HIS A 250 -1.72 -4.68 -21.41
CA HIS A 250 -1.25 -3.29 -21.43
C HIS A 250 -0.05 -3.08 -20.49
N GLY A 251 0.61 -4.16 -20.01
CA GLY A 251 1.73 -4.08 -19.06
C GLY A 251 1.34 -3.89 -17.58
N VAL A 252 0.06 -3.63 -17.31
CA VAL A 252 -0.47 -3.23 -15.99
C VAL A 252 -0.59 -4.41 -15.03
N SER A 253 -0.33 -4.16 -13.75
CA SER A 253 -0.52 -5.10 -12.66
C SER A 253 -1.37 -4.50 -11.54
N TRP A 254 -2.40 -5.23 -11.12
CA TRP A 254 -3.26 -4.81 -10.01
C TRP A 254 -2.53 -4.89 -8.65
N LEU A 255 -2.87 -4.00 -7.73
CA LEU A 255 -2.32 -3.97 -6.37
C LEU A 255 -3.39 -3.60 -5.33
N ASP A 256 -3.67 -4.52 -4.41
CA ASP A 256 -4.47 -4.26 -3.20
C ASP A 256 -3.59 -3.62 -2.10
N TRP A 257 -3.84 -3.93 -0.83
CA TRP A 257 -3.12 -3.41 0.33
C TRP A 257 -2.93 -4.51 1.38
N ASN A 258 -2.03 -4.28 2.35
CA ASN A 258 -1.87 -5.16 3.52
C ASN A 258 -1.99 -4.40 4.86
N ALA A 259 -2.31 -3.12 4.80
CA ALA A 259 -2.77 -2.29 5.91
C ALA A 259 -3.73 -1.20 5.40
N ASP A 260 -4.59 -0.69 6.26
CA ASP A 260 -5.45 0.44 5.95
C ASP A 260 -5.53 1.44 7.11
N THR A 261 -5.98 2.65 6.81
CA THR A 261 -6.46 3.62 7.79
C THR A 261 -7.78 3.17 8.43
N ALA A 262 -8.50 2.26 7.77
CA ALA A 262 -9.89 1.86 8.00
C ALA A 262 -10.91 3.02 7.83
N ASP A 263 -10.58 4.06 7.08
CA ASP A 263 -11.46 5.20 6.80
C ASP A 263 -12.68 4.86 5.91
N SER A 264 -12.62 3.78 5.13
CA SER A 264 -13.73 3.20 4.36
C SER A 264 -14.51 2.10 5.12
N ALA A 265 -14.04 1.69 6.31
CA ALA A 265 -14.70 0.65 7.10
C ALA A 265 -16.15 1.03 7.48
N PRO A 266 -17.03 0.05 7.81
CA PRO A 266 -18.37 0.33 8.32
C PRO A 266 -18.33 1.26 9.54
N THR A 267 -19.34 2.12 9.70
CA THR A 267 -19.37 3.19 10.73
C THR A 267 -19.08 2.70 12.15
N SER A 268 -19.49 1.47 12.50
CA SER A 268 -19.22 0.85 13.81
C SER A 268 -17.75 0.48 14.07
N ARG A 269 -16.89 0.49 13.05
CA ARG A 269 -15.46 0.15 13.12
C ARG A 269 -14.53 1.24 12.60
N ARG A 270 -15.06 2.25 11.91
CA ARG A 270 -14.30 3.38 11.35
C ARG A 270 -13.68 4.21 12.48
N PRO A 271 -12.38 4.58 12.41
CA PRO A 271 -11.76 5.42 13.44
C PRO A 271 -12.35 6.83 13.41
N THR A 272 -12.50 7.41 14.60
CA THR A 272 -12.99 8.79 14.82
C THR A 272 -11.92 9.74 15.34
N THR A 273 -10.71 9.24 15.64
CA THR A 273 -9.57 10.04 16.12
C THR A 273 -8.30 9.72 15.32
N VAL A 274 -7.34 10.65 15.34
CA VAL A 274 -6.04 10.49 14.65
C VAL A 274 -5.28 9.29 15.21
N GLU A 275 -5.28 9.11 16.53
CA GLU A 275 -4.58 8.02 17.22
C GLU A 275 -5.16 6.64 16.81
N ALA A 276 -6.48 6.56 16.70
CA ALA A 276 -7.16 5.35 16.27
C ALA A 276 -6.82 4.99 14.80
N MET A 277 -6.76 5.99 13.92
CA MET A 277 -6.41 5.79 12.53
C MET A 277 -4.92 5.45 12.35
N VAL A 278 -4.02 6.16 13.02
CA VAL A 278 -2.57 5.87 13.04
C VAL A 278 -2.34 4.45 13.55
N ARG A 279 -3.05 4.02 14.61
CA ARG A 279 -2.94 2.65 15.16
C ARG A 279 -3.28 1.58 14.12
N ASN A 280 -4.27 1.81 13.25
CA ASN A 280 -4.67 0.89 12.17
C ASN A 280 -3.62 0.91 11.04
N ALA A 281 -3.32 2.11 10.51
CA ALA A 281 -2.40 2.30 9.40
C ALA A 281 -0.96 1.83 9.68
N THR A 282 -0.58 1.71 10.96
CA THR A 282 0.76 1.26 11.41
C THR A 282 0.79 -0.19 11.91
N MET A 283 -0.28 -0.98 11.74
CA MET A 283 -0.27 -2.41 12.10
C MET A 283 0.91 -3.22 11.51
N PRO A 284 1.39 -2.99 10.27
CA PRO A 284 2.60 -3.62 9.73
C PRO A 284 3.84 -3.49 10.61
N ILE A 285 3.97 -2.37 11.36
CA ILE A 285 5.09 -2.14 12.28
C ILE A 285 5.08 -3.18 13.41
N ARG A 286 3.91 -3.45 13.99
CA ARG A 286 3.73 -4.44 15.06
C ARG A 286 3.82 -5.88 14.55
N ALA A 287 3.41 -6.12 13.31
CA ALA A 287 3.51 -7.41 12.64
C ALA A 287 4.90 -7.68 12.02
N GLU A 288 5.89 -6.82 12.31
CA GLU A 288 7.27 -6.86 11.78
C GLU A 288 7.40 -7.02 10.25
N GLN A 289 6.38 -6.59 9.51
CA GLN A 289 6.36 -6.71 8.05
C GLN A 289 7.51 -5.91 7.43
N LYS A 290 8.10 -6.45 6.36
CA LYS A 290 9.17 -5.75 5.62
C LYS A 290 8.63 -4.86 4.51
N VAL A 291 7.38 -5.08 4.08
CA VAL A 291 6.69 -4.29 3.06
C VAL A 291 5.28 -4.01 3.55
N ALA A 292 4.96 -2.73 3.70
CA ALA A 292 3.63 -2.22 4.00
C ALA A 292 3.10 -1.48 2.76
N VAL A 293 1.89 -1.82 2.32
CA VAL A 293 1.09 -1.02 1.38
C VAL A 293 -0.13 -0.57 2.16
N VAL A 294 -0.20 0.73 2.45
CA VAL A 294 -1.19 1.34 3.33
C VAL A 294 -2.26 2.01 2.48
N LEU A 295 -3.49 1.51 2.53
CA LEU A 295 -4.65 2.17 1.95
C LEU A 295 -5.14 3.30 2.85
N GLY A 296 -5.31 4.48 2.27
CA GLY A 296 -6.27 5.49 2.70
C GLY A 296 -7.02 6.03 1.48
N HIS A 297 -7.95 6.95 1.69
CA HIS A 297 -8.66 7.60 0.58
C HIS A 297 -8.50 9.11 0.69
N ASP A 298 -8.35 9.78 -0.44
CA ASP A 298 -8.36 11.24 -0.55
C ASP A 298 -9.64 11.74 -1.23
N THR A 299 -10.80 11.28 -0.74
CA THR A 299 -12.11 11.88 -1.08
C THR A 299 -12.41 13.12 -0.21
N PRO A 300 -13.32 14.02 -0.63
CA PRO A 300 -13.69 15.24 0.09
C PRO A 300 -14.14 15.06 1.57
N ASP A 301 -14.64 13.89 1.96
CA ASP A 301 -15.08 13.58 3.33
C ASP A 301 -13.96 13.04 4.25
N LYS A 302 -12.80 12.63 3.68
CA LYS A 302 -11.72 11.92 4.40
C LYS A 302 -10.75 12.85 5.11
N THR A 303 -11.29 13.92 5.70
CA THR A 303 -10.51 14.95 6.40
C THR A 303 -9.71 14.40 7.60
N LEU A 304 -10.17 13.31 8.23
CA LEU A 304 -9.41 12.62 9.28
C LEU A 304 -8.19 11.87 8.72
N THR A 305 -8.29 11.31 7.52
CA THR A 305 -7.18 10.68 6.81
C THR A 305 -6.08 11.68 6.53
N ALA A 306 -6.42 12.80 5.88
CA ALA A 306 -5.49 13.90 5.64
C ALA A 306 -4.79 14.39 6.94
N LYS A 307 -5.55 14.61 8.02
CA LYS A 307 -5.01 15.00 9.34
C LYS A 307 -4.10 13.93 9.99
N SER A 308 -4.26 12.65 9.64
CA SER A 308 -3.47 11.56 10.21
C SER A 308 -2.16 11.30 9.47
N VAL A 309 -2.03 11.74 8.21
CA VAL A 309 -0.83 11.51 7.37
C VAL A 309 0.49 11.89 8.06
N PRO A 310 0.65 13.09 8.68
CA PRO A 310 1.91 13.43 9.38
C PRO A 310 2.29 12.45 10.49
N ALA A 311 1.30 11.98 11.26
CA ALA A 311 1.52 11.04 12.36
C ALA A 311 1.81 9.61 11.86
N ILE A 312 1.18 9.19 10.76
CA ILE A 312 1.47 7.92 10.07
C ILE A 312 2.91 7.94 9.55
N ILE A 313 3.32 9.01 8.84
CA ILE A 313 4.69 9.16 8.32
C ILE A 313 5.71 9.10 9.46
N LYS A 314 5.50 9.87 10.53
CA LYS A 314 6.36 9.91 11.72
C LYS A 314 6.52 8.53 12.37
N ALA A 315 5.45 7.74 12.45
CA ALA A 315 5.50 6.39 13.01
C ALA A 315 6.34 5.43 12.14
N TYR A 316 6.14 5.45 10.81
CA TYR A 316 6.91 4.64 9.88
C TYR A 316 8.40 5.05 9.83
N LYS A 317 8.73 6.35 9.80
CA LYS A 317 10.12 6.84 9.93
C LYS A 317 10.75 6.36 11.24
N LYS A 318 10.07 6.51 12.38
CA LYS A 318 10.56 6.02 13.70
C LYS A 318 10.80 4.50 13.73
N ALA A 319 10.05 3.72 12.97
CA ALA A 319 10.21 2.27 12.87
C ALA A 319 11.29 1.81 11.85
N GLY A 320 12.00 2.76 11.21
CA GLY A 320 13.05 2.48 10.24
C GLY A 320 12.55 2.05 8.87
N TYR A 321 11.35 2.49 8.47
CA TYR A 321 10.83 2.28 7.12
C TYR A 321 11.28 3.40 6.18
N THR A 322 11.65 3.04 4.96
CA THR A 322 11.85 3.97 3.84
C THR A 322 10.60 4.00 2.96
N PHE A 323 10.21 5.18 2.50
CA PHE A 323 9.03 5.38 1.67
C PHE A 323 9.36 5.12 0.21
N GLY A 324 8.48 4.42 -0.50
CA GLY A 324 8.57 4.17 -1.93
C GLY A 324 7.24 4.45 -2.63
N ILE A 325 7.31 4.59 -3.95
CA ILE A 325 6.16 4.77 -4.84
C ILE A 325 6.01 3.56 -5.76
N ILE A 326 4.78 3.33 -6.21
CA ILE A 326 4.46 2.30 -7.19
C ILE A 326 4.55 2.91 -8.59
N ARG A 327 5.42 2.34 -9.43
CA ARG A 327 5.43 2.60 -10.88
C ARG A 327 4.77 1.46 -11.63
#